data_AF-A0A380FEI5-F1
#
_entry.id   AF-A0A380FEI5-F1
#
_cell.length_a   1.000
_cell.length_b   1.000
_cell.length_c   1.000
_cell.angle_alpha   90.00
_cell.angle_beta   90.00
_cell.angle_gamma   90.00
#
_symmetry.space_group_name_H-M   'P 1'
#
loop_
_entity.id
_entity.type
_entity.pdbx_description
1 polymer ?
#
loop_
_entity_poly.entity_id
_entity_poly.type
_entity_poly.pdbx_seq_one_letter_code
_entity_poly.pdbx_strand_id
1 'polypeptide(L)'
;MQRAIKDGAILECGGELPNDKGSFYPATVITNCTNDMDIVQEEVFGPVLPIVTFETIDEVISLANDSKYGLTSSIYSNDNKKILN
;
A
#
# COMPACT_ATOMS: atom_id res chain seq x y z
N MET A 1 -7.36 9.55 -0.56
CA MET A 1 -7.60 9.26 -1.99
C MET A 1 -7.21 10.42 -2.91
N GLN A 2 -7.89 11.57 -2.84
CA GLN A 2 -7.60 12.70 -3.75
C GLN A 2 -6.12 13.14 -3.77
N ARG A 3 -5.43 13.14 -2.63
CA ARG A 3 -3.98 13.41 -2.56
C ARG A 3 -3.17 12.39 -3.37
N ALA A 4 -3.37 11.09 -3.12
CA ALA A 4 -2.70 10.02 -3.86
C ALA A 4 -2.88 10.13 -5.38
N ILE A 5 -4.10 10.39 -5.86
CA ILE A 5 -4.37 10.58 -7.29
C ILE A 5 -3.62 11.80 -7.84
N LYS A 6 -3.58 12.90 -7.08
CA LYS A 6 -2.83 14.10 -7.45
C LYS A 6 -1.32 13.84 -7.54
N ASP A 7 -0.81 12.95 -6.70
CA ASP A 7 0.60 12.55 -6.66
C ASP A 7 0.96 11.52 -7.74
N GLY A 8 -0.01 11.10 -8.56
CA GLY A 8 0.21 10.22 -9.72
C GLY A 8 -0.20 8.77 -9.51
N ALA A 9 -0.73 8.41 -8.34
CA ALA A 9 -1.25 7.07 -8.09
C ALA A 9 -2.53 6.80 -8.91
N ILE A 10 -2.74 5.54 -9.30
CA ILE A 10 -3.83 5.11 -10.16
C ILE A 10 -4.84 4.31 -9.35
N LEU A 11 -6.10 4.77 -9.34
CA LEU A 11 -7.20 4.06 -8.69
C LEU A 11 -7.67 2.91 -9.60
N GLU A 12 -7.44 1.66 -9.17
CA GLU A 12 -7.84 0.48 -9.92
C GLU A 12 -9.30 0.09 -9.65
N CYS A 13 -9.72 0.21 -8.38
CA CYS A 13 -11.10 -0.03 -7.97
C CYS A 13 -11.41 0.68 -6.64
N GLY A 14 -12.71 0.84 -6.34
CA GLY A 14 -13.15 1.50 -5.12
C GLY A 14 -12.97 3.01 -5.19
N GLY A 15 -12.53 3.63 -4.09
CA GLY A 15 -12.19 5.07 -4.01
C GLY A 15 -13.35 6.05 -4.02
N GLU A 16 -14.55 5.63 -4.42
CA GLU A 16 -15.76 6.44 -4.48
C GLU A 16 -16.73 6.12 -3.32
N LEU A 17 -17.23 7.17 -2.66
CA LEU A 17 -18.20 7.00 -1.58
C LEU A 17 -19.55 6.53 -2.16
N PRO A 18 -20.17 5.49 -1.58
CA PRO A 18 -21.51 5.07 -2.00
C PRO A 18 -22.55 6.13 -1.59
N ASN A 19 -23.63 6.23 -2.37
CA ASN A 19 -24.76 7.14 -2.08
C ASN A 19 -25.75 6.59 -1.04
N ASP A 20 -25.42 5.47 -0.40
CA ASP A 20 -26.25 4.80 0.60
C ASP A 20 -26.06 5.40 2.00
N LYS A 21 -27.03 5.15 2.90
CA LYS A 21 -26.94 5.58 4.29
C LYS A 21 -25.94 4.70 5.05
N GLY A 22 -25.03 5.32 5.80
CA GLY A 22 -24.10 4.64 6.71
C GLY A 22 -22.66 5.12 6.54
N SER A 23 -21.74 4.56 7.32
CA SER A 23 -20.30 4.86 7.26
C SER A 23 -19.57 3.82 6.42
N PHE A 24 -19.98 3.67 5.16
CA PHE A 24 -19.40 2.69 4.24
C PHE A 24 -18.31 3.34 3.37
N TYR A 25 -17.20 2.62 3.20
CA TYR A 25 -16.14 2.95 2.24
C TYR A 25 -15.80 1.68 1.45
N PRO A 26 -15.73 1.71 0.12
CA PRO A 26 -15.49 0.50 -0.67
C PRO A 26 -14.07 -0.01 -0.47
N ALA A 27 -13.90 -1.34 -0.62
CA ALA A 27 -12.57 -1.92 -0.79
C ALA A 27 -11.88 -1.25 -1.98
N THR A 28 -10.68 -0.75 -1.76
CA THR A 28 -9.99 0.15 -2.68
C THR A 28 -8.58 -0.33 -2.94
N VAL A 29 -8.23 -0.49 -4.21
CA VAL A 29 -6.86 -0.84 -4.65
C VAL A 29 -6.30 0.32 -5.45
N ILE A 30 -5.06 0.69 -5.13
CA ILE A 30 -4.35 1.78 -5.80
C ILE A 30 -2.95 1.34 -6.20
N THR A 31 -2.57 1.61 -7.44
CA THR A 31 -1.28 1.25 -8.05
C THR A 31 -0.51 2.51 -8.45
N ASN A 32 0.67 2.33 -9.07
CA ASN A 32 1.58 3.41 -9.41
C ASN A 32 1.95 4.27 -8.19
N CYS A 33 2.03 3.64 -7.02
CA CYS A 33 2.45 4.31 -5.79
C CYS A 33 3.98 4.25 -5.66
N THR A 34 4.57 5.36 -5.25
CA THR A 34 5.97 5.43 -4.83
C THR A 34 6.06 5.46 -3.30
N ASN A 35 7.19 5.02 -2.75
CA ASN A 35 7.35 4.86 -1.29
C ASN A 35 7.19 6.17 -0.51
N ASP A 36 7.47 7.31 -1.14
CA ASP A 36 7.38 8.65 -0.55
C ASP A 36 5.96 9.24 -0.56
N MET A 37 4.99 8.61 -1.23
CA MET A 37 3.62 9.09 -1.23
C MET A 37 2.97 8.95 0.16
N ASP A 38 2.19 9.97 0.55
CA ASP A 38 1.39 9.95 1.79
C ASP A 38 0.56 8.67 1.97
N ILE A 39 0.02 8.13 0.87
CA ILE A 39 -0.83 6.93 0.89
C ILE A 39 -0.07 5.65 1.28
N VAL A 40 1.25 5.65 1.12
CA VAL A 40 2.14 4.55 1.51
C VAL A 40 2.72 4.80 2.91
N GLN A 41 3.06 6.06 3.23
CA GLN A 41 3.76 6.41 4.48
C GLN A 41 2.85 6.54 5.70
N GLU A 42 1.57 6.89 5.52
CA GLU A 42 0.66 7.18 6.63
C GLU A 42 -0.47 6.15 6.72
N GLU A 43 -0.87 5.82 7.96
CA GLU A 43 -1.91 4.82 8.21
C GLU A 43 -3.31 5.35 7.85
N VAL A 44 -3.96 4.74 6.85
CA VAL A 44 -5.25 5.20 6.31
C VAL A 44 -6.44 4.78 7.19
N PHE A 45 -6.31 3.70 7.98
CA PHE A 45 -7.39 3.11 8.81
C PHE A 45 -8.69 2.73 8.06
N GLY A 46 -8.63 2.67 6.72
CA GLY A 46 -9.76 2.28 5.86
C GLY A 46 -9.40 1.07 4.99
N PRO A 47 -10.38 0.52 4.24
CA PRO A 47 -10.16 -0.62 3.37
C PRO A 47 -9.44 -0.21 2.07
N VAL A 48 -8.22 0.31 2.20
CA VAL A 48 -7.39 0.85 1.11
C VAL A 48 -6.07 0.11 1.07
N LEU A 49 -5.73 -0.45 -0.09
CA LEU A 49 -4.50 -1.20 -0.33
C LEU A 49 -3.63 -0.49 -1.37
N PRO A 50 -2.58 0.24 -0.98
CA PRO A 50 -1.56 0.74 -1.89
C PRO A 50 -0.61 -0.37 -2.34
N ILE A 51 -0.23 -0.35 -3.61
CA ILE A 51 0.72 -1.29 -4.22
C ILE A 51 1.95 -0.53 -4.68
N VAL A 52 3.10 -0.94 -4.15
CA VAL A 52 4.44 -0.47 -4.54
C VAL A 52 5.19 -1.65 -5.16
N THR A 53 5.82 -1.43 -6.32
CA THR A 53 6.65 -2.43 -7.01
C THR A 53 8.12 -2.27 -6.65
N PHE A 54 8.89 -3.35 -6.76
CA PHE A 54 10.33 -3.39 -6.56
C PHE A 54 10.95 -4.43 -7.50
N GLU A 55 12.26 -4.35 -7.72
CA GLU A 55 13.00 -5.28 -8.58
C GLU A 55 13.91 -6.23 -7.79
N THR A 56 14.44 -5.78 -6.65
CA THR A 56 15.42 -6.56 -5.87
C THR A 56 15.00 -6.75 -4.41
N ILE A 57 15.55 -7.78 -3.77
CA ILE A 57 15.29 -8.08 -2.36
C ILE A 57 15.85 -6.96 -1.46
N ASP A 58 17.07 -6.49 -1.75
CA ASP A 58 17.69 -5.41 -0.96
C ASP A 58 16.88 -4.11 -1.05
N GLU A 59 16.33 -3.82 -2.23
CA GLU A 59 15.43 -2.69 -2.45
C GLU A 59 14.16 -2.83 -1.60
N VAL A 60 13.42 -3.94 -1.70
CA VAL A 60 12.16 -4.08 -0.92
C VAL A 60 12.40 -4.09 0.58
N ILE A 61 13.53 -4.64 1.05
CA ILE A 61 13.92 -4.55 2.47
C ILE A 61 14.14 -3.08 2.86
N SER A 62 14.79 -2.30 2.01
CA SER A 62 15.01 -0.87 2.27
C SER A 62 13.69 -0.10 2.29
N LEU A 63 12.80 -0.33 1.31
CA LEU A 63 11.49 0.31 1.23
C LEU A 63 10.60 -0.06 2.42
N ALA A 64 10.56 -1.33 2.81
CA ALA A 64 9.74 -1.79 3.93
C ALA A 64 10.21 -1.22 5.29
N ASN A 65 11.52 -0.99 5.44
CA ASN A 65 12.10 -0.40 6.65
C ASN A 65 12.09 1.14 6.63
N ASP A 66 11.84 1.77 5.48
CA ASP A 66 11.60 3.21 5.36
C ASP A 66 10.17 3.56 5.79
N SER A 67 9.91 3.30 7.07
CA SER A 67 8.64 3.55 7.74
C SER A 67 8.89 4.02 9.16
N LYS A 68 8.02 4.91 9.66
CA LYS A 68 7.98 5.31 11.07
C LYS A 68 7.38 4.21 11.96
N TYR A 69 6.80 3.17 11.36
CA TYR A 69 6.07 2.09 12.02
C TYR A 69 6.79 0.75 11.87
N GLY A 70 6.40 -0.24 12.67
CA GLY A 70 7.03 -1.57 12.66
C GLY A 70 6.18 -2.65 13.34
N LEU A 71 4.86 -2.60 13.18
CA LEU A 71 3.93 -3.48 13.91
C LEU A 71 3.96 -4.93 13.41
N THR A 72 3.85 -5.14 12.10
CA THR A 72 3.85 -6.45 11.46
C THR A 72 4.40 -6.38 10.04
N SER A 73 4.97 -7.47 9.55
CA SER A 73 5.28 -7.69 8.13
C SER A 73 4.88 -9.11 7.73
N SER A 74 4.73 -9.36 6.43
CA SER A 74 4.48 -10.70 5.90
C SER A 74 5.22 -10.87 4.58
N ILE A 75 5.87 -12.01 4.40
CA ILE A 75 6.66 -12.34 3.23
C ILE A 75 6.09 -13.62 2.62
N TYR A 76 5.87 -13.61 1.30
CA TYR A 76 5.35 -14.74 0.55
C TYR A 76 6.36 -15.11 -0.54
N SER A 77 6.91 -16.32 -0.47
CA SER A 77 7.85 -16.87 -1.46
C SER A 77 7.87 -18.40 -1.35
N ASN A 78 8.11 -19.07 -2.48
CA ASN A 78 8.34 -20.52 -2.51
C ASN A 78 9.83 -20.88 -2.26
N ASP A 79 10.70 -19.89 -2.14
CA ASP A 79 12.12 -20.05 -1.84
C ASP A 79 12.38 -19.81 -0.36
N ASN A 80 12.54 -20.91 0.39
CA ASN A 80 12.78 -20.87 1.84
C ASN A 80 14.06 -20.11 2.22
N LYS A 81 15.10 -20.10 1.38
CA LYS A 81 16.35 -19.38 1.68
C LYS A 81 16.16 -17.87 1.70
N LYS A 82 15.17 -17.37 0.95
CA LYS A 82 14.84 -15.93 0.92
C LYS A 82 13.96 -15.49 2.09
N ILE A 83 13.33 -16.43 2.81
CA ILE A 83 12.40 -16.11 3.91
C ILE A 83 13.03 -16.34 5.30
N LEU A 84 13.89 -17.36 5.46
CA LEU A 84 14.29 -17.89 6.78
C LEU A 84 15.74 -17.62 7.19
N ASN A 85 16.53 -16.91 6.37
CA ASN A 85 17.96 -16.73 6.61
C ASN A 85 18.28 -15.54 7.51
#